data_AF-A0A7Y8IWW2-F1
#
_entry.id   AF-A0A7Y8IWW2-F1
#
_cell.length_a   1.000
_cell.length_b   1.000
_cell.length_c   1.000
_cell.angle_alpha   90.00
_cell.angle_beta   90.00
_cell.angle_gamma   90.00
#
_symmetry.space_group_name_H-M   'P 1'
#
loop_
_entity.id
_entity.type
_entity.pdbx_description
1 polymer ?
#
loop_
_entity_poly.entity_id
_entity_poly.type
_entity_poly.pdbx_seq_one_letter_code
_entity_poly.pdbx_strand_id
1 'polypeptide(L)'
;MKRILAQVEPERIIRIVCHVFKVERGEILRKGYRGVGRGVLMEMLYRYGGMNQREIGEWMGVDYSAVSVMRKRVSILQGKDPKLLALIERVKRELPKTQ
;
A
#
# COMPACT_ATOMS: atom_id res chain seq x y z
N MET A 1 -13.01 -12.36 8.09
CA MET A 1 -13.88 -12.03 6.94
C MET A 1 -13.19 -11.01 6.05
N LYS A 2 -12.93 -11.35 4.78
CA LYS A 2 -12.47 -10.38 3.76
C LYS A 2 -13.68 -9.50 3.43
N ARG A 3 -13.73 -8.29 3.99
CA ARG A 3 -14.65 -7.26 3.51
C ARG A 3 -14.14 -6.89 2.12
N ILE A 4 -14.85 -7.27 1.06
CA ILE A 4 -14.60 -6.74 -0.28
C ILE A 4 -15.01 -5.28 -0.18
N LEU A 5 -14.04 -4.43 0.20
CA LEU A 5 -14.16 -2.99 0.00
C LEU A 5 -14.18 -2.82 -1.52
N ALA A 6 -15.11 -2.02 -2.04
CA ALA A 6 -15.23 -1.89 -3.48
C ALA A 6 -13.89 -1.42 -4.08
N GLN A 7 -13.62 -1.91 -5.29
CA GLN A 7 -12.28 -1.94 -5.83
C GLN A 7 -11.88 -0.56 -6.33
N VAL A 8 -10.85 0.01 -5.73
CA VAL A 8 -10.20 1.23 -6.20
C VAL A 8 -9.14 0.82 -7.23
N GLU A 9 -9.18 1.48 -8.39
CA GLU A 9 -8.22 1.28 -9.47
C GLU A 9 -6.75 1.39 -8.97
N PRO A 10 -5.87 0.40 -9.23
CA PRO A 10 -4.50 0.37 -8.71
C PRO A 10 -3.66 1.61 -8.99
N GLU A 11 -3.73 2.21 -10.18
CA GLU A 11 -2.97 3.41 -10.53
C GLU A 11 -3.39 4.60 -9.65
N ARG A 12 -4.67 4.69 -9.32
CA ARG A 12 -5.20 5.70 -8.39
C ARG A 12 -4.64 5.49 -6.99
N ILE A 13 -4.57 4.24 -6.50
CA ILE A 13 -3.93 3.93 -5.21
C ILE A 13 -2.45 4.36 -5.22
N ILE A 14 -1.72 4.01 -6.29
CA ILE A 14 -0.30 4.38 -6.43
C ILE A 14 -0.14 5.90 -6.37
N ARG A 15 -0.94 6.66 -7.12
CA ARG A 15 -0.87 8.13 -7.12
C ARG A 15 -1.11 8.73 -5.74
N ILE A 16 -2.13 8.25 -5.02
CA ILE A 16 -2.44 8.74 -3.66
C ILE A 16 -1.30 8.44 -2.69
N VAL A 17 -0.76 7.21 -2.71
CA VAL A 17 0.35 6.84 -1.84
C VAL A 17 1.60 7.67 -2.16
N CYS A 18 1.93 7.86 -3.44
CA CYS A 18 3.04 8.72 -3.86
C CYS A 18 2.87 10.15 -3.34
N HIS A 19 1.67 10.72 -3.47
CA HIS A 19 1.35 12.06 -3.00
C HIS A 19 1.51 12.19 -1.47
N VAL A 20 0.91 11.29 -0.70
CA VAL A 20 0.92 11.35 0.76
C VAL A 20 2.32 11.12 1.33
N PHE A 21 3.08 10.19 0.75
CA PHE A 21 4.44 9.87 1.20
C PHE A 21 5.52 10.73 0.54
N LYS A 22 5.13 11.67 -0.35
CA LYS A 22 6.05 12.56 -1.09
C LYS A 22 7.19 11.78 -1.75
N VAL A 23 6.83 10.71 -2.45
CA VAL A 23 7.78 9.81 -3.13
C VAL A 23 7.36 9.63 -4.58
N GLU A 24 8.33 9.58 -5.46
CA GLU A 24 8.10 9.37 -6.89
C GLU A 24 7.61 7.94 -7.18
N ARG A 25 6.74 7.79 -8.19
CA ARG A 25 6.20 6.48 -8.60
C ARG A 25 7.31 5.50 -8.93
N GLY A 26 8.31 5.94 -9.69
CA GLY A 26 9.44 5.09 -10.08
C GLY A 26 10.22 4.59 -8.87
N GLU A 27 10.40 5.44 -7.85
CA GLU A 27 11.13 5.08 -6.63
C GLU A 27 10.38 4.06 -5.77
N ILE A 28 9.09 4.31 -5.50
CA ILE A 28 8.30 3.45 -4.63
C ILE A 28 8.03 2.08 -5.26
N LEU A 29 7.98 1.97 -6.59
CA LEU A 29 7.83 0.71 -7.33
C LEU A 29 9.17 -0.03 -7.53
N ARG A 30 10.31 0.67 -7.47
CA ARG A 30 11.64 0.07 -7.64
C ARG A 30 11.95 -0.99 -6.56
N LYS A 31 12.48 -2.13 -7.01
CA LYS A 31 13.04 -3.16 -6.14
C LYS A 31 14.15 -2.57 -5.26
N GLY A 32 14.10 -2.84 -3.96
CA GLY A 32 15.11 -2.38 -3.00
C GLY A 32 14.84 -1.00 -2.38
N TYR A 33 13.77 -0.30 -2.76
CA TYR A 33 13.31 0.87 -2.00
C TYR A 33 12.95 0.48 -0.56
N ARG A 34 13.54 1.19 0.42
CA ARG A 34 13.48 0.84 1.85
C ARG A 34 12.48 1.68 2.65
N GLY A 35 11.79 2.63 2.02
CA GLY A 35 10.82 3.47 2.70
C GLY A 35 9.54 2.71 3.07
N VAL A 36 8.97 3.05 4.22
CA VAL A 36 7.74 2.41 4.74
C VAL A 36 6.54 2.59 3.80
N GLY A 37 6.53 3.65 2.98
CA GLY A 37 5.50 3.91 1.97
C GLY A 37 5.29 2.74 1.00
N ARG A 38 6.33 1.96 0.70
CA ARG A 38 6.23 0.78 -0.18
C ARG A 38 5.41 -0.35 0.43
N GLY A 39 5.59 -0.59 1.73
CA GLY A 39 4.75 -1.54 2.47
C GLY A 39 3.30 -1.05 2.56
N VAL A 40 3.11 0.27 2.74
CA VAL A 40 1.77 0.88 2.75
C VAL A 40 1.10 0.71 1.39
N LEU A 41 1.83 0.95 0.28
CA LEU A 41 1.32 0.71 -1.07
C LEU A 41 0.85 -0.73 -1.25
N MET A 42 1.67 -1.71 -0.85
CA MET A 42 1.30 -3.12 -0.90
C MET A 42 0.04 -3.43 -0.07
N GLU A 43 -0.09 -2.83 1.12
CA GLU A 43 -1.29 -3.00 1.96
C GLU A 43 -2.53 -2.40 1.29
N MET A 44 -2.42 -1.23 0.68
CA MET A 44 -3.54 -0.55 0.03
C MET A 44 -3.99 -1.29 -1.22
N LEU A 45 -3.05 -1.71 -2.08
CA LEU A 45 -3.34 -2.50 -3.28
C LEU A 45 -4.05 -3.82 -2.91
N TYR A 46 -3.62 -4.47 -1.82
CA TYR A 46 -4.28 -5.70 -1.36
C TYR A 46 -5.68 -5.46 -0.79
N ARG A 47 -5.85 -4.44 0.06
CA ARG A 47 -7.13 -4.23 0.78
C ARG A 47 -8.19 -3.50 -0.03
N TYR A 48 -7.77 -2.55 -0.85
CA TYR A 48 -8.65 -1.63 -1.56
C TYR A 48 -8.54 -1.81 -3.08
N GLY A 49 -7.41 -2.29 -3.58
CA GLY A 49 -7.21 -2.55 -5.02
C GLY A 49 -7.72 -3.91 -5.51
N GLY A 50 -8.15 -4.79 -4.60
CA GLY A 50 -8.60 -6.14 -4.95
C GLY A 50 -7.48 -7.09 -5.42
N MET A 51 -6.23 -6.64 -5.44
CA MET A 51 -5.10 -7.41 -5.93
C MET A 51 -4.69 -8.49 -4.92
N ASN A 52 -4.25 -9.64 -5.44
CA ASN A 52 -3.62 -10.67 -4.66
C ASN A 52 -2.11 -10.39 -4.48
N GLN A 53 -1.47 -11.13 -3.56
CA GLN A 53 -0.06 -10.88 -3.22
C GLN A 53 0.91 -11.21 -4.37
N ARG A 54 0.53 -12.12 -5.26
CA ARG A 54 1.34 -12.48 -6.43
C ARG A 54 1.31 -11.35 -7.47
N GLU A 55 0.14 -10.83 -7.80
CA GLU A 55 -0.02 -9.67 -8.70
C GLU A 55 0.75 -8.44 -8.18
N ILE A 56 0.63 -8.16 -6.88
CA ILE A 56 1.40 -7.08 -6.24
C ILE A 56 2.90 -7.35 -6.34
N GLY A 57 3.33 -8.60 -6.13
CA GLY A 57 4.73 -8.99 -6.24
C GLY A 57 5.28 -8.75 -7.65
N GLU A 58 4.54 -9.13 -8.68
CA GLU A 58 4.88 -8.93 -10.09
C GLU A 58 5.07 -7.44 -10.41
N TRP A 59 4.15 -6.59 -9.95
CA TRP A 59 4.25 -5.13 -10.11
C TRP A 59 5.46 -4.52 -9.38
N MET A 60 5.81 -5.09 -8.24
CA MET A 60 6.84 -4.57 -7.36
C MET A 60 8.21 -5.22 -7.61
N GLY A 61 8.31 -6.23 -8.47
CA GLY A 61 9.55 -6.98 -8.71
C GLY A 61 10.03 -7.77 -7.48
N VAL A 62 9.10 -8.31 -6.68
CA VAL A 62 9.37 -9.12 -5.48
C VAL A 62 8.44 -10.34 -5.42
N ASP A 63 8.80 -11.37 -4.66
CA ASP A 63 7.92 -12.53 -4.48
C ASP A 63 6.71 -12.24 -3.58
N TYR A 64 5.69 -13.09 -3.66
CA TYR A 64 4.45 -12.94 -2.87
C TYR A 64 4.71 -13.00 -1.34
N SER A 65 5.76 -13.71 -0.90
CA SER A 65 6.10 -13.85 0.51
C SER A 65 6.69 -12.56 1.07
N ALA A 66 7.50 -11.84 0.27
CA ALA A 66 8.00 -10.52 0.59
C ALA A 66 6.85 -9.51 0.73
N VAL A 67 5.83 -9.60 -0.13
CA VAL A 67 4.59 -8.79 0.00
C VAL A 67 3.90 -9.10 1.35
N SER A 68 3.71 -10.38 1.67
CA SER A 68 3.11 -10.82 2.94
C SER A 68 3.85 -10.27 4.17
N VAL A 69 5.18 -10.41 4.18
CA VAL A 69 6.04 -9.94 5.27
C VAL A 69 5.96 -8.42 5.42
N MET A 70 6.03 -7.67 4.32
CA MET A 70 6.03 -6.21 4.37
C MET A 70 4.70 -5.66 4.90
N ARG A 71 3.59 -6.26 4.48
CA ARG A 71 2.25 -5.93 4.97
C ARG A 71 2.09 -6.18 6.46
N LYS A 72 2.56 -7.33 6.96
CA LYS A 72 2.58 -7.64 8.40
C LYS A 72 3.42 -6.61 9.17
N ARG A 73 4.59 -6.24 8.65
CA ARG A 73 5.46 -5.20 9.26
C ARG A 73 4.75 -3.85 9.35
N VAL A 74 4.07 -3.41 8.30
CA VAL A 74 3.29 -2.15 8.32
C VAL A 74 2.19 -2.20 9.37
N SER A 75 1.45 -3.31 9.47
CA SER A 75 0.39 -3.46 10.48
C SER A 75 0.91 -3.36 11.92
N ILE A 76 2.15 -3.80 12.19
CA ILE A 76 2.78 -3.67 13.50
C ILE A 76 3.30 -2.23 13.70
N LEU A 77 3.96 -1.66 12.69
CA LEU A 77 4.57 -0.33 12.77
C LEU A 77 3.51 0.76 12.97
N GLN A 78 2.36 0.69 12.28
CA GLN A 78 1.30 1.69 12.45
C GLN A 78 0.74 1.73 13.89
N GLY A 79 0.83 0.63 14.65
CA GLY A 79 0.42 0.58 16.04
C GLY A 79 1.43 1.21 17.01
N LYS A 80 2.67 1.45 16.54
CA LYS A 80 3.79 1.98 17.34
C LYS A 80 4.20 3.38 16.93
N ASP A 81 3.94 3.77 15.69
CA ASP A 81 4.30 5.07 15.12
C ASP A 81 3.04 5.89 14.78
N PRO A 82 2.67 6.87 15.63
CA PRO A 82 1.52 7.73 15.38
C PRO A 82 1.62 8.55 14.08
N LYS A 83 2.83 8.89 13.62
CA LYS A 83 3.02 9.64 12.37
C LYS A 83 2.70 8.75 11.18
N LEU A 84 3.18 7.51 11.19
CA LEU A 84 2.83 6.52 10.17
C LEU A 84 1.33 6.25 10.15
N LEU A 85 0.70 6.11 11.32
CA LEU A 85 -0.75 5.95 11.41
C LEU A 85 -1.49 7.12 10.77
N ALA A 86 -1.09 8.36 11.09
CA ALA A 86 -1.70 9.56 10.51
C ALA A 86 -1.57 9.62 8.98
N LEU A 87 -0.43 9.20 8.42
CA LEU A 87 -0.23 9.09 6.97
C LEU A 87 -1.12 8.02 6.35
N ILE A 88 -1.23 6.85 6.98
CA ILE A 88 -2.12 5.78 6.51
C ILE A 88 -3.59 6.23 6.54
N GLU A 89 -4.03 6.90 7.61
CA GLU A 89 -5.38 7.46 7.69
C GLU A 89 -5.61 8.58 6.68
N ARG A 90 -4.58 9.35 6.32
CA ARG A 90 -4.66 10.31 5.21
C ARG A 90 -4.86 9.59 3.88
N VAL A 91 -4.07 8.55 3.58
CA VAL A 91 -4.26 7.73 2.36
C VAL A 91 -5.70 7.20 2.30
N LYS A 92 -6.20 6.61 3.39
CA LYS A 92 -7.57 6.07 3.44
C LYS A 92 -8.65 7.13 3.20
N ARG A 93 -8.45 8.37 3.66
CA ARG A 93 -9.39 9.48 3.43
C ARG A 93 -9.37 9.97 1.98
N GLU A 94 -8.23 9.90 1.31
CA GLU A 94 -8.07 10.29 -0.09
C GLU A 94 -8.52 9.18 -1.07
N LEU A 95 -8.61 7.93 -0.61
CA LEU A 95 -9.24 6.88 -1.39
C LEU A 95 -10.72 7.23 -1.64
N PRO A 96 -11.22 7.07 -2.88
CA PRO A 96 -12.61 7.35 -3.17
C PRO A 96 -13.50 6.47 -2.30
N LYS A 97 -14.52 7.09 -1.69
CA LYS A 97 -15.63 6.35 -1.11
C LYS A 97 -16.35 5.71 -2.29
N THR A 98 -16.19 4.41 -2.44
CA THR A 98 -16.97 3.63 -3.38
C THR A 98 -18.45 3.76 -3.05
N GLN A 99 -19.25 4.10 -4.07
CA GLN A 99 -20.71 3.99 -4.08
C GLN A 99 -21.15 2.55 -3.87
#